data_AF-A0A660S554-F1
#
_entry.id   AF-A0A660S554-F1
#
_cell.length_a   1.000
_cell.length_b   1.000
_cell.length_c   1.000
_cell.angle_alpha   90.00
_cell.angle_beta   90.00
_cell.angle_gamma   90.00
#
_symmetry.space_group_name_H-M   'P 1'
#
loop_
_entity.id
_entity.type
_entity.pdbx_description
1 polymer ?
#
loop_
_entity_poly.entity_id
_entity_poly.type
_entity_poly.pdbx_seq_one_letter_code
_entity_poly.pdbx_strand_id
1 'polypeptide(L)'
;KAKKSISNFKLRKGAKIGCKVTLRKDRMYEFYDRFVNFAVPRIRDFRGLSTTSFDGRGNYSIGIKEQLVFPEIEYDKVKNVLGMDITFVTTAKTDEEAKDFLKEFFMPFKKEKK
;
A
#
# COMPACT_ATOMS: atom_id res chain seq x y z
N LYS A 1 -1.72 -13.64 13.63
CA LYS A 1 -2.52 -14.86 13.94
C LYS A 1 -3.98 -14.47 14.10
N ALA A 2 -4.91 -15.38 13.78
CA ALA A 2 -6.36 -15.18 13.97
C ALA A 2 -6.69 -14.82 15.42
N LYS A 3 -7.39 -13.70 15.65
CA LYS A 3 -7.87 -13.33 17.00
C LYS A 3 -9.12 -14.12 17.41
N LYS A 4 -9.99 -14.42 16.45
CA LYS A 4 -11.27 -15.12 16.65
C LYS A 4 -11.34 -16.36 15.75
N SER A 5 -12.13 -17.35 16.17
CA SER A 5 -12.52 -18.46 15.31
C SER A 5 -13.77 -18.05 14.52
N ILE A 6 -13.78 -18.31 13.22
CA ILE A 6 -14.91 -18.00 12.34
C ILE A 6 -15.10 -19.19 11.40
N SER A 7 -16.17 -19.95 11.62
CA SER A 7 -16.43 -21.21 10.92
C SER A 7 -16.59 -21.04 9.40
N ASN A 8 -17.24 -19.97 8.95
CA ASN A 8 -17.47 -19.68 7.53
C ASN A 8 -16.15 -19.53 6.73
N PHE A 9 -15.09 -19.01 7.37
CA PHE A 9 -13.76 -18.89 6.77
C PHE A 9 -12.85 -20.07 7.09
N LYS A 10 -13.40 -21.14 7.69
CA LYS A 10 -12.65 -22.30 8.21
C LYS A 10 -11.49 -21.89 9.13
N LEU A 11 -11.66 -20.78 9.85
CA LEU A 11 -10.61 -20.12 10.58
C LEU A 11 -10.68 -20.48 12.08
N ARG A 12 -9.55 -20.96 12.62
CA ARG A 12 -9.41 -21.24 14.06
C ARG A 12 -8.56 -20.14 14.73
N LYS A 13 -8.91 -19.76 15.96
CA LYS A 13 -8.10 -18.85 16.79
C LYS A 13 -6.65 -19.33 16.83
N GLY A 14 -5.70 -18.42 16.62
CA GLY A 14 -4.28 -18.73 16.56
C GLY A 14 -3.73 -19.15 15.19
N ALA A 15 -4.58 -19.44 14.20
CA ALA A 15 -4.13 -19.78 12.84
C ALA A 15 -3.29 -18.65 12.20
N LYS A 16 -2.33 -19.03 11.36
CA LYS A 16 -1.56 -18.09 10.51
C LYS A 16 -2.42 -17.74 9.30
N ILE A 17 -2.63 -16.44 9.04
CA ILE A 17 -3.54 -15.94 7.98
C ILE A 17 -2.78 -15.06 6.98
N GLY A 18 -1.81 -14.30 7.47
CA GLY A 18 -1.08 -13.35 6.64
C GLY A 18 0.15 -12.82 7.37
N CYS A 19 0.88 -11.99 6.64
CA CYS A 19 2.10 -11.36 7.07
C CYS A 19 1.87 -9.85 7.15
N LYS A 20 2.52 -9.18 8.11
CA LYS A 20 2.56 -7.72 8.17
C LYS A 20 3.96 -7.28 8.51
N VAL A 21 4.38 -6.16 7.94
CA VAL A 21 5.62 -5.49 8.33
C VAL A 21 5.29 -4.05 8.70
N THR A 22 6.16 -3.43 9.50
CA THR A 22 6.07 -1.99 9.74
C THR A 22 7.44 -1.40 9.52
N LEU A 23 7.52 -0.49 8.55
CA LEU A 23 8.75 0.23 8.22
C LEU A 23 8.74 1.56 8.96
N ARG A 24 9.91 1.96 9.50
CA ARG A 24 10.11 3.22 10.21
C ARG A 24 11.50 3.77 9.87
N LYS A 25 11.67 5.09 10.03
CA LYS A 25 12.93 5.81 9.78
C LYS A 25 13.42 5.54 8.34
N ASP A 26 14.71 5.35 8.15
CA ASP A 26 15.36 5.25 6.83
C ASP A 26 14.72 4.18 5.93
N ARG A 27 14.44 2.99 6.47
CA ARG A 27 13.81 1.90 5.72
C ARG A 27 12.41 2.23 5.19
N MET A 28 11.69 3.14 5.87
CA MET A 28 10.39 3.62 5.39
C MET A 28 10.58 4.54 4.18
N TYR A 29 11.51 5.49 4.27
CA TYR A 29 11.79 6.42 3.17
C TYR A 29 12.36 5.69 1.95
N GLU A 30 13.26 4.74 2.14
CA GLU A 30 13.79 3.90 1.05
C GLU A 30 12.69 3.05 0.38
N PHE A 31 11.72 2.54 1.15
CA PHE A 31 10.60 1.81 0.58
C PHE A 31 9.66 2.77 -0.17
N TYR A 32 9.40 3.95 0.39
CA TYR A 32 8.57 4.96 -0.26
C TYR A 32 9.16 5.39 -1.61
N ASP A 33 10.45 5.71 -1.63
CA ASP A 33 11.18 6.06 -2.85
C ASP A 33 11.06 4.95 -3.89
N ARG A 34 11.34 3.70 -3.51
CA ARG A 34 11.18 2.55 -4.41
C ARG A 34 9.75 2.33 -4.88
N PHE A 35 8.79 2.56 -4.01
CA PHE A 35 7.38 2.43 -4.33
C PHE A 35 6.96 3.47 -5.38
N VAL A 36 7.24 4.75 -5.14
CA VAL A 36 6.83 5.84 -6.02
C VAL A 36 7.59 5.82 -7.35
N ASN A 37 8.91 5.64 -7.31
CA ASN A 37 9.76 5.78 -8.49
C ASN A 37 9.85 4.51 -9.34
N PHE A 38 9.70 3.32 -8.74
CA PHE A 38 9.85 2.05 -9.47
C PHE A 38 8.58 1.21 -9.50
N ALA A 39 7.88 1.04 -8.38
CA ALA A 39 6.74 0.13 -8.32
C ALA A 39 5.49 0.72 -9.01
N VAL A 40 5.14 1.96 -8.70
CA VAL A 40 3.92 2.61 -9.21
C VAL A 40 3.90 2.72 -10.75
N PRO A 41 4.98 3.15 -11.43
CA PRO A 41 5.01 3.19 -12.90
C PRO A 41 4.83 1.83 -13.57
N ARG A 42 5.13 0.73 -12.86
CA ARG A 42 5.01 -0.65 -13.36
C ARG A 42 3.62 -1.25 -13.11
N ILE A 43 2.71 -0.51 -12.46
CA ILE A 43 1.32 -0.94 -12.31
C ILE A 43 0.66 -0.94 -13.69
N ARG A 44 0.08 -2.07 -14.09
CA ARG A 44 -0.65 -2.19 -15.36
C ARG A 44 -1.82 -1.20 -15.41
N ASP A 45 -1.95 -0.50 -16.54
CA ASP A 45 -2.98 0.53 -16.78
C ASP A 45 -3.00 1.64 -15.72
N PHE A 46 -1.84 2.05 -15.22
CA PHE A 46 -1.73 3.09 -14.20
C PHE A 46 -2.28 4.44 -14.70
N ARG A 47 -3.26 4.99 -13.98
CA ARG A 47 -3.90 6.29 -14.27
C ARG A 47 -3.71 7.31 -13.15
N GLY A 48 -2.79 7.05 -12.22
CA GLY A 48 -2.68 7.78 -10.96
C GLY A 48 -3.37 7.05 -9.80
N LEU A 49 -2.87 7.26 -8.60
CA LEU A 49 -3.43 6.73 -7.36
C LEU A 49 -4.70 7.50 -6.99
N SER A 50 -5.66 6.84 -6.34
CA SER A 50 -6.92 7.48 -5.97
C SER A 50 -6.69 8.57 -4.93
N THR A 51 -7.35 9.72 -5.08
CA THR A 51 -7.37 10.80 -4.09
C THR A 51 -8.41 10.59 -2.99
N THR A 52 -9.21 9.52 -3.06
CA THR A 52 -10.31 9.24 -2.12
C THR A 52 -9.99 8.16 -1.10
N SER A 53 -8.77 7.62 -1.09
CA SER A 53 -8.40 6.48 -0.25
C SER A 53 -7.81 6.88 1.11
N PHE A 54 -8.20 8.05 1.59
CA PHE A 54 -7.88 8.53 2.93
C PHE A 54 -8.95 8.08 3.94
N ASP A 55 -8.58 7.99 5.22
CA ASP A 55 -9.42 7.46 6.30
C ASP A 55 -10.13 8.52 7.15
N GLY A 56 -10.08 9.80 6.76
CA GLY A 56 -10.62 10.93 7.53
C GLY A 56 -9.70 11.43 8.63
N ARG A 57 -8.53 10.81 8.82
CA ARG A 57 -7.54 11.14 9.86
C ARG A 57 -6.14 11.28 9.30
N GLY A 58 -6.01 11.57 8.00
CA GLY A 58 -4.74 11.81 7.35
C GLY A 58 -3.90 10.55 7.07
N ASN A 59 -4.48 9.35 7.12
CA ASN A 59 -3.79 8.14 6.69
C ASN A 59 -4.26 7.73 5.29
N TYR A 60 -3.31 7.36 4.44
CA TYR A 60 -3.59 6.96 3.07
C TYR A 60 -3.39 5.45 2.90
N SER A 61 -4.37 4.74 2.35
CA SER A 61 -4.27 3.30 2.11
C SER A 61 -4.44 2.96 0.63
N ILE A 62 -3.62 2.04 0.14
CA ILE A 62 -3.72 1.52 -1.22
C ILE A 62 -3.53 0.01 -1.27
N GLY A 63 -4.37 -0.65 -2.06
CA GLY A 63 -4.21 -2.05 -2.43
C GLY A 63 -3.46 -2.19 -3.76
N ILE A 64 -2.41 -3.01 -3.77
CA ILE A 64 -1.68 -3.45 -4.94
C ILE A 64 -2.10 -4.88 -5.27
N LYS A 65 -2.48 -5.13 -6.52
CA LYS A 65 -3.00 -6.44 -6.95
C LYS A 65 -1.93 -7.51 -7.08
N GLU A 66 -0.71 -7.10 -7.46
CA GLU A 66 0.37 -8.02 -7.83
C GLU A 66 1.68 -7.50 -7.27
N GLN A 67 2.43 -8.35 -6.57
CA GLN A 67 3.74 -8.01 -6.01
C GLN A 67 4.82 -7.79 -7.08
N LEU A 68 4.60 -8.26 -8.31
CA LEU A 68 5.54 -8.19 -9.44
C LEU A 68 5.85 -6.75 -9.91
N VAL A 69 5.13 -5.76 -9.37
CA VAL A 69 5.43 -4.34 -9.61
C VAL A 69 6.80 -3.94 -9.06
N PHE A 70 7.32 -4.65 -8.05
CA PHE A 70 8.63 -4.38 -7.46
C PHE A 70 9.76 -5.02 -8.29
N PRO A 71 10.77 -4.26 -8.75
CA PRO A 71 11.89 -4.79 -9.54
C PRO A 71 12.70 -5.87 -8.81
N GLU A 72 12.70 -5.87 -7.48
CA GLU A 72 13.46 -6.81 -6.66
C GLU A 72 12.85 -8.22 -6.63
N ILE A 73 11.61 -8.38 -7.13
CA ILE A 73 10.96 -9.68 -7.17
C ILE A 73 11.31 -10.38 -8.48
N GLU A 74 12.04 -11.49 -8.35
CA GLU A 74 12.34 -12.40 -9.46
C GLU A 74 11.07 -13.16 -9.86
N TYR A 75 10.59 -12.91 -11.08
CA TYR A 75 9.37 -13.51 -11.62
C TYR A 75 9.39 -15.04 -11.54
N ASP A 76 10.50 -15.68 -11.89
CA ASP A 76 10.63 -17.14 -11.95
C ASP A 76 10.53 -17.83 -10.58
N LYS A 77 10.77 -17.08 -9.49
CA LYS A 77 10.66 -17.59 -8.12
C LYS A 77 9.24 -17.43 -7.56
N VAL A 78 8.36 -16.70 -8.23
CA VAL A 78 6.99 -16.45 -7.77
C VAL A 78 6.08 -17.60 -8.19
N LYS A 79 5.64 -18.40 -7.21
CA LYS A 79 4.68 -19.49 -7.44
C LYS A 79 3.25 -18.99 -7.64
N ASN A 80 2.86 -17.93 -6.93
CA ASN A 80 1.51 -17.37 -6.95
C ASN A 80 1.59 -15.84 -6.93
N VAL A 81 0.74 -15.20 -7.74
CA VAL A 81 0.56 -13.75 -7.69
C VAL A 81 -0.27 -13.41 -6.44
N LEU A 82 0.28 -12.53 -5.60
CA LEU A 82 -0.27 -12.10 -4.34
C LEU A 82 -0.39 -10.57 -4.35
N GLY A 83 -1.54 -10.09 -3.90
CA GLY A 83 -1.72 -8.68 -3.61
C GLY A 83 -1.12 -8.28 -2.27
N MET A 84 -1.04 -6.98 -2.02
CA MET A 84 -0.68 -6.41 -0.74
C MET A 84 -1.41 -5.08 -0.51
N ASP A 85 -1.66 -4.76 0.76
CA ASP A 85 -2.17 -3.46 1.16
C ASP A 85 -1.04 -2.66 1.83
N ILE A 86 -0.90 -1.40 1.43
CA ILE A 86 0.07 -0.45 1.94
C ILE A 86 -0.68 0.71 2.56
N THR A 87 -0.37 1.02 3.81
CA THR A 87 -0.93 2.19 4.52
C THR A 87 0.19 3.12 4.92
N PHE A 88 0.12 4.36 4.44
CA PHE A 88 0.98 5.46 4.84
C PHE A 88 0.29 6.20 6.00
N VAL A 89 0.95 6.18 7.15
CA VAL A 89 0.48 6.84 8.37
C VAL A 89 1.23 8.15 8.52
N THR A 90 0.50 9.26 8.62
CA THR A 90 1.09 10.59 8.77
C THR A 90 0.67 11.23 10.09
N THR A 91 1.25 12.38 10.41
CA THR A 91 0.85 13.20 11.56
C THR A 91 -0.23 14.22 11.22
N ALA A 92 -0.67 14.29 9.96
CA ALA A 92 -1.74 15.18 9.52
C ALA A 92 -3.03 14.86 10.26
N LYS A 93 -3.85 15.87 10.53
CA LYS A 93 -5.12 15.70 11.23
C LYS A 93 -6.30 15.57 10.27
N THR A 94 -6.13 16.07 9.06
CA THR A 94 -7.15 16.07 8.01
C THR A 94 -6.62 15.39 6.75
N ASP A 95 -7.54 14.91 5.93
CA ASP A 95 -7.20 14.28 4.65
C ASP A 95 -6.64 15.29 3.64
N GLU A 96 -7.03 16.56 3.74
CA GLU A 96 -6.52 17.65 2.92
C GLU A 96 -5.04 17.88 3.18
N GLU A 97 -4.65 18.05 4.45
CA GLU A 97 -3.24 18.17 4.86
C GLU A 97 -2.40 16.97 4.41
N ALA A 98 -2.93 15.76 4.59
CA ALA A 98 -2.24 14.53 4.18
C ALA A 98 -2.10 14.40 2.66
N LYS A 99 -3.14 14.79 1.90
CA LYS A 99 -3.13 14.78 0.44
C LYS A 99 -2.11 15.76 -0.10
N ASP A 100 -2.07 16.98 0.44
CA ASP A 100 -1.10 17.99 0.02
C ASP A 100 0.33 17.57 0.39
N PHE A 101 0.55 17.06 1.60
CA PHE A 101 1.85 16.51 1.99
C PHE A 101 2.31 15.40 1.04
N LEU A 102 1.48 14.38 0.80
CA LEU A 102 1.84 13.28 -0.08
C LEU A 102 2.06 13.73 -1.52
N LYS A 103 1.30 14.72 -2.00
CA LYS A 103 1.44 15.29 -3.32
C LYS A 103 2.78 16.03 -3.50
N GLU A 104 3.16 16.86 -2.52
CA GLU A 104 4.49 17.50 -2.48
C GLU A 104 5.61 16.46 -2.29
N PHE A 105 5.31 15.34 -1.63
CA PHE A 105 6.20 14.20 -1.52
C PHE A 105 6.18 13.29 -2.76
N PHE A 106 5.75 13.80 -3.90
CA PHE A 106 5.76 13.13 -5.22
C PHE A 106 4.84 11.93 -5.36
N MET A 107 3.84 11.77 -4.50
CA MET A 107 2.82 10.73 -4.67
C MET A 107 2.02 10.97 -5.97
N PRO A 108 1.99 10.00 -6.91
CA PRO A 108 1.41 10.19 -8.24
C PRO A 108 -0.12 10.03 -8.21
N PHE A 109 -0.82 10.98 -7.61
CA PHE A 109 -2.27 11.00 -7.59
C PHE A 109 -2.86 11.21 -8.99
N LYS A 110 -4.04 10.63 -9.21
CA LYS A 110 -4.83 10.88 -10.42
C LYS A 110 -5.18 12.36 -10.48
N LYS A 111 -4.85 13.01 -11.60
CA LYS A 111 -5.24 14.41 -11.84
C LYS A 111 -6.76 14.50 -11.86
N GLU A 112 -7.32 15.38 -11.02
CA GLU A 112 -8.73 15.75 -11.13
C GLU A 112 -8.92 16.39 -12.51
N LYS A 113 -9.89 15.89 -13.29
CA LYS A 113 -10.30 16.57 -14.52
C LYS A 113 -10.88 17.91 -14.08
N LYS A 114 -10.20 19.00 -14.41
CA LYS A 114 -10.80 20.35 -14.40
C LYS A 114 -11.97 20.39 -15.38
#